data_AF-A0AAU1LGH4-F1
#
_entry.id   AF-A0AAU1LGH4-F1
#
_cell.length_a   1.000
_cell.length_b   1.000
_cell.length_c   1.000
_cell.angle_alpha   90.00
_cell.angle_beta   90.00
_cell.angle_gamma   90.00
#
_symmetry.space_group_name_H-M   'P 1'
#
loop_
_entity.id
_entity.type
_entity.pdbx_description
1 polymer ?
#
loop_
_entity_poly.entity_id
_entity_poly.type
_entity_poly.pdbx_seq_one_letter_code
_entity_poly.pdbx_strand_id
1 'polypeptide(L)' 'MTVSEHGEPLPGRQVALVDLLDRLLSGGVVLTGDIVLSIADIDLVRISLRALIVSVSSEIAPARAQDGGRNEP' A
#
# COMPACT_ATOMS: atom_id res chain seq x y z
N MET A 1 -2.14 9.01 -36.46
CA MET A 1 -1.51 10.10 -35.70
C MET A 1 -2.10 10.06 -34.30
N THR A 2 -1.29 9.62 -33.34
CA THR A 2 -1.67 9.29 -31.97
C THR A 2 -1.81 10.56 -31.13
N VAL A 3 -2.96 10.74 -30.49
CA VAL A 3 -3.15 11.81 -29.49
C VAL A 3 -2.86 11.20 -28.13
N SER A 4 -1.64 11.40 -27.63
CA SER A 4 -1.22 11.04 -26.27
C SER A 4 -1.18 12.31 -25.42
N GLU A 5 -2.35 12.84 -25.07
CA GLU A 5 -2.49 13.97 -24.14
C GLU A 5 -2.32 13.43 -22.71
N HIS A 6 -1.08 13.32 -22.23
CA HIS A 6 -0.84 13.21 -20.79
C HIS A 6 -1.00 14.63 -20.23
N GLY A 7 -2.22 14.95 -19.79
CA GLY A 7 -2.53 16.26 -19.21
C GLY A 7 -1.59 16.59 -18.05
N GLU A 8 -0.89 17.73 -18.18
CA GLU A 8 -0.01 18.26 -17.16
C GLU A 8 -0.79 18.46 -15.85
N PRO A 9 -0.39 17.81 -14.74
CA PRO A 9 -1.09 17.94 -13.47
C PRO A 9 -1.08 19.41 -13.01
N LEU A 10 -2.27 20.00 -12.92
CA LEU A 10 -2.44 21.35 -12.36
C LEU A 10 -1.91 21.35 -10.91
N PRO A 11 -1.00 22.26 -10.52
CA PRO A 11 -0.27 22.21 -9.24
C PRO A 11 -1.15 22.03 -8.00
N GLY A 12 -2.35 22.62 -7.98
CA GLY A 12 -3.28 22.51 -6.86
C GLY A 12 -3.95 21.13 -6.70
N ARG A 13 -4.04 20.33 -7.78
CA ARG A 13 -4.67 18.98 -7.73
C ARG A 13 -3.71 17.93 -7.19
N GLN A 14 -2.41 18.07 -7.48
CA GLN A 14 -1.39 17.16 -6.95
C GLN A 14 -1.32 17.25 -5.42
N VAL A 15 -1.39 18.46 -4.87
CA VAL A 15 -1.37 18.71 -3.41
C VAL A 15 -2.55 18.04 -2.69
N ALA A 16 -3.75 18.09 -3.29
CA ALA A 16 -4.94 17.46 -2.72
C ALA A 16 -4.89 15.92 -2.72
N LEU A 17 -4.28 15.30 -3.74
CA LEU A 17 -4.09 13.85 -3.78
C LEU A 17 -3.08 13.40 -2.72
N VAL A 18 -1.98 14.15 -2.56
CA VAL A 18 -0.95 13.83 -1.56
C VAL A 18 -1.51 13.97 -0.14
N ASP A 19 -2.27 15.02 0.16
CA ASP A 19 -2.93 15.21 1.47
C ASP A 19 -4.00 14.15 1.75
N LEU A 20 -4.79 13.78 0.73
CA LEU A 20 -5.74 12.67 0.84
C LEU A 20 -5.01 11.35 1.11
N LEU A 21 -3.94 11.05 0.37
CA LEU A 21 -3.13 9.86 0.56
C LEU A 21 -2.49 9.85 1.96
N ASP A 22 -1.92 10.95 2.42
CA ASP A 22 -1.32 11.07 3.76
C ASP A 22 -2.35 10.84 4.86
N ARG A 23 -3.54 11.43 4.73
CA ARG A 23 -4.64 11.21 5.68
C ARG A 23 -5.18 9.78 5.65
N LEU A 24 -5.26 9.15 4.48
CA LEU A 24 -5.63 7.73 4.34
C LEU A 24 -4.56 6.81 4.93
N LEU A 25 -3.28 7.15 4.74
CA LEU A 25 -2.14 6.43 5.32
C LEU A 25 -2.11 6.56 6.84
N SER A 26 -2.41 7.75 7.38
CA SER A 26 -2.37 8.00 8.82
C SER A 26 -3.60 7.46 9.57
N GLY A 27 -4.78 7.45 8.95
CA GLY A 27 -6.04 6.95 9.56
C GLY A 27 -6.35 5.48 9.29
N GLY A 28 -5.70 4.89 8.28
CA GLY A 28 -6.06 3.60 7.74
C GLY A 28 -7.29 3.65 6.82
N VAL A 29 -7.35 2.75 5.85
CA VAL A 29 -8.43 2.68 4.87
C VAL A 29 -8.91 1.24 4.69
N VAL A 30 -10.21 1.05 4.59
CA VAL A 30 -10.81 -0.25 4.25
C VAL A 30 -11.05 -0.29 2.74
N LEU A 31 -10.37 -1.19 2.03
CA LEU A 31 -10.63 -1.48 0.62
C LEU A 31 -11.61 -2.63 0.50
N THR A 32 -12.65 -2.43 -0.32
CA THR A 32 -13.57 -3.48 -0.77
C THR A 32 -13.50 -3.60 -2.29
N GLY A 33 -13.46 -4.81 -2.81
CA GLY A 33 -13.45 -5.05 -4.24
C GLY A 33 -13.78 -6.50 -4.58
N ASP A 34 -13.92 -6.79 -5.86
CA ASP A 34 -14.14 -8.14 -6.35
C ASP A 34 -13.12 -8.45 -7.45
N ILE A 35 -12.61 -9.69 -7.47
CA ILE A 35 -11.77 -10.21 -8.55
C ILE A 35 -12.51 -11.38 -9.19
N VAL A 36 -12.52 -11.43 -10.52
CA VAL A 36 -13.03 -12.57 -11.28
C VAL A 36 -11.88 -13.20 -12.06
N LEU A 37 -11.73 -14.51 -11.93
CA LEU A 37 -10.79 -15.31 -12.71
C LEU A 37 -11.57 -15.99 -13.83
N SER A 38 -11.18 -15.68 -15.06
CA SER A 38 -11.87 -16.13 -16.27
C SER A 38 -10.92 -16.90 -17.20
N ILE A 39 -11.45 -17.90 -17.91
CA ILE A 39 -10.72 -18.66 -18.93
C ILE A 39 -11.57 -18.73 -20.18
N ALA A 40 -10.99 -18.38 -21.34
CA ALA A 40 -11.68 -18.40 -22.62
C ALA A 40 -13.05 -17.68 -22.57
N ASP A 41 -13.05 -16.45 -22.03
CA ASP A 41 -14.23 -15.61 -21.86
C ASP A 41 -15.32 -16.16 -20.91
N ILE A 42 -15.01 -17.19 -20.13
CA ILE A 42 -15.90 -17.77 -19.12
C ILE A 42 -15.40 -17.41 -17.72
N ASP A 43 -16.26 -16.77 -16.93
CA ASP A 43 -16.01 -16.48 -15.52
C ASP A 43 -16.10 -17.75 -14.69
N LEU A 44 -15.02 -18.12 -14.00
CA LEU A 44 -14.96 -19.36 -13.22
C LEU A 44 -15.05 -19.11 -11.72
N VAL A 45 -14.30 -18.13 -11.23
CA VAL A 45 -14.16 -17.88 -9.79
C VAL A 45 -14.32 -16.40 -9.52
N ARG A 46 -15.22 -16.07 -8.59
CA ARG A 46 -15.41 -14.70 -8.08
C ARG A 46 -14.96 -14.63 -6.63
N ILE A 47 -14.09 -13.69 -6.34
CA ILE A 47 -13.48 -13.49 -5.02
C ILE A 47 -13.85 -12.09 -4.56
N SER A 48 -14.58 -11.99 -3.44
CA SER A 48 -14.84 -10.72 -2.78
C SER A 48 -13.75 -10.43 -1.75
N LEU A 49 -13.15 -9.25 -1.85
CA LEU A 49 -12.05 -8.80 -1.04
C LEU A 49 -12.50 -7.69 -0.09
N ARG A 50 -12.11 -7.83 1.17
CA ARG A 50 -12.17 -6.76 2.17
C ARG A 50 -10.84 -6.72 2.90
N ALA A 51 -10.10 -5.63 2.71
CA ALA A 51 -8.79 -5.43 3.29
C ALA A 51 -8.74 -4.14 4.10
N LEU A 52 -8.09 -4.17 5.26
CA LEU A 52 -7.76 -2.98 6.03
C LEU A 52 -6.29 -2.65 5.77
N ILE A 53 -6.02 -1.49 5.19
CA ILE A 53 -4.69 -0.94 5.00
C ILE A 53 -4.42 0.06 6.11
N VAL A 54 -3.37 -0.16 6.89
CA VAL A 54 -2.90 0.75 7.94
C VAL A 54 -1.41 0.99 7.73
N SER A 55 -0.94 2.19 8.05
CA SER A 55 0.50 2.44 8.09
C SER A 55 1.13 1.69 9.26
N VAL A 56 2.31 1.10 9.01
CA VAL A 56 3.15 0.50 10.05
C VAL A 56 4.35 1.42 10.28
N SER A 57 4.63 1.77 11.53
CA SER A 57 5.90 2.42 11.89
C SER A 57 6.99 1.36 11.92
N SER A 58 8.18 1.65 11.38
CA SER A 58 9.33 0.76 11.49
C SER A 58 9.95 0.88 12.89
N GLU A 59 9.28 0.32 13.90
CA GLU A 59 9.82 0.19 15.26
C GLU A 59 10.33 -1.22 15.50
N ILE A 60 10.96 -1.82 14.48
CA ILE A 60 11.70 -3.06 14.65
C ILE A 60 13.17 -2.65 14.84
N ALA A 61 13.50 -2.18 16.03
CA ALA A 61 14.88 -2.32 16.49
C ALA A 61 15.11 -3.83 16.66
N PRO A 62 16.01 -4.48 15.90
CA PRO A 62 16.36 -5.86 16.21
C PRO A 62 16.83 -5.85 17.66
N ALA A 63 16.21 -6.69 18.50
CA ALA A 63 16.66 -6.91 19.85
C ALA A 63 18.15 -7.20 19.76
N ARG A 64 18.99 -6.26 20.21
CA ARG A 64 20.42 -6.48 20.32
C ARG A 64 20.54 -7.69 21.23
N ALA A 65 20.87 -8.84 20.63
CA ALA A 65 21.38 -9.98 21.35
C ALA A 65 22.53 -9.41 22.17
N GLN A 66 22.33 -9.36 23.49
CA GLN A 66 23.37 -9.03 24.44
C GLN A 66 24.37 -10.17 24.33
N ASP A 67 25.29 -10.02 23.39
CA ASP A 67 26.36 -10.98 23.18
C ASP A 67 27.19 -11.01 24.45
N GLY A 68 27.21 -12.20 25.05
CA GLY A 68 27.91 -12.51 26.27
C GLY A 68 29.41 -12.46 26.02
N GLY A 69 29.99 -11.28 26.19
CA GLY A 69 31.44 -11.08 26.22
C GLY A 69 31.94 -10.72 27.62
N ARG A 70 31.68 -11.56 28.62
CA ARG A 70 32.33 -11.48 29.94
C ARG A 70 32.96 -12.83 30.31
N ASN A 71 33.94 -13.23 29.51
CA ASN A 71 35.07 -14.09 29.90
C ASN A 71 36.32 -13.32 29.44
N GLU A 72 37.00 -12.62 30.36
CA GLU A 72 38.20 -13.05 31.11
C GLU A 72 39.47 -12.45 30.47
N PRO A 73 40.48 -12.07 31.26
CA PRO A 73 41.36 -13.00 31.99
C PRO A 73 41.26 -12.96 33.52
#